data_AF-A0A6C0AI21-F1
#
_entry.id   AF-A0A6C0AI21-F1
#
_cell.length_a   1.000
_cell.length_b   1.000
_cell.length_c   1.000
_cell.angle_alpha   90.00
_cell.angle_beta   90.00
_cell.angle_gamma   90.00
#
_symmetry.space_group_name_H-M   'P 1'
#
loop_
_entity.id
_entity.type
_entity.pdbx_description
1 polymer ?
#
loop_
_entity_poly.entity_id
_entity_poly.type
_entity_poly.pdbx_seq_one_letter_code
_entity_poly.pdbx_strand_id
1 'polypeptide(L)' 'MISLLWTFVGALVGMLIVAVFSPPPRDETGVPTPDSKKTFHTKNGCVKFKATEVPCDGKQTSLNLLAPQ' A
#
# COMPACT_ATOMS: atom_id res chain seq x y z
N MET A 1 24.11 -2.67 -33.65
CA MET A 1 23.24 -3.85 -33.57
C MET A 1 22.84 -4.05 -32.12
N ILE A 2 21.54 -4.07 -31.83
CA ILE A 2 21.04 -4.34 -30.49
C ILE A 2 21.13 -5.85 -30.23
N SER A 3 21.71 -6.24 -29.11
CA SER A 3 21.76 -7.64 -28.70
C SER A 3 20.41 -8.06 -28.12
N LEU A 4 19.85 -9.15 -28.66
CA LEU A 4 18.58 -9.72 -28.21
C LEU A 4 18.65 -10.15 -26.73
N LEU A 5 19.80 -10.64 -26.29
CA LEU A 5 20.00 -11.05 -24.91
C LEU A 5 19.95 -9.84 -23.95
N TRP A 6 20.65 -8.76 -24.30
CA TRP A 6 20.68 -7.55 -23.45
C TRP A 6 19.33 -6.83 -23.37
N THR A 7 18.55 -6.85 -24.44
CA THR A 7 17.19 -6.29 -24.43
C THR A 7 16.24 -7.11 -23.58
N PHE A 8 16.32 -8.45 -23.65
CA PHE A 8 15.52 -9.33 -22.81
C PHE A 8 15.83 -9.17 -21.32
N VAL A 9 17.13 -9.12 -20.97
CA VAL A 9 17.56 -8.88 -19.57
C VAL A 9 17.08 -7.50 -19.09
N GLY A 10 17.22 -6.46 -19.92
CA GLY A 10 16.71 -5.13 -19.57
C GLY A 10 15.20 -5.11 -19.33
N ALA A 11 14.42 -5.83 -20.15
CA ALA A 11 12.97 -5.94 -19.97
C ALA A 11 12.60 -6.65 -18.66
N LEU A 12 13.29 -7.74 -18.30
CA LEU A 12 13.05 -8.45 -17.05
C LEU A 12 13.38 -7.61 -15.81
N VAL A 13 14.50 -6.89 -15.85
CA VAL A 13 14.90 -5.99 -14.75
C VAL A 13 13.90 -4.85 -14.62
N GLY A 14 13.47 -4.24 -15.74
CA GLY A 14 12.44 -3.21 -15.75
C GLY A 14 11.11 -3.71 -15.16
N MET A 15 10.69 -4.92 -15.53
CA MET A 15 9.48 -5.54 -14.98
C MET A 15 9.59 -5.77 -13.47
N LEU A 16 10.74 -6.23 -12.97
CA LEU A 16 10.97 -6.40 -11.53
C LEU A 16 10.88 -5.07 -10.78
N ILE A 17 11.49 -4.01 -11.31
CA ILE A 17 11.44 -2.67 -10.71
C ILE A 17 9.98 -2.19 -10.64
N VAL A 18 9.24 -2.27 -11.74
CA VAL A 18 7.83 -1.85 -11.75
C VAL A 18 7.00 -2.68 -10.78
N ALA A 19 7.19 -3.98 -10.72
CA ALA A 19 6.44 -4.85 -9.80
C ALA A 19 6.70 -4.53 -8.32
N VAL A 20 7.92 -4.13 -7.96
CA VAL A 20 8.27 -3.77 -6.58
C VAL A 20 7.77 -2.38 -6.20
N PHE A 21 7.85 -1.41 -7.12
CA PHE A 21 7.56 -0.01 -6.82
C PHE A 21 6.15 0.44 -7.20
N SER A 22 5.40 -0.36 -7.96
CA SER A 22 4.01 -0.07 -8.31
C SER A 22 3.07 -0.85 -7.36
N PRO A 23 2.51 -0.18 -6.34
CA PRO A 23 1.55 -0.83 -5.46
C PRO A 23 0.30 -1.24 -6.26
N PRO A 24 -0.37 -2.33 -5.87
CA PRO A 24 -1.61 -2.74 -6.51
C PRO A 24 -2.66 -1.61 -6.40
N PRO A 25 -3.52 -1.45 -7.41
CA PRO A 25 -4.60 -0.47 -7.36
C PRO A 25 -5.49 -0.76 -6.16
N ARG A 26 -5.68 0.25 -5.29
CA ARG A 26 -6.57 0.17 -4.14
C ARG A 26 -7.96 0.63 -4.56
N ASP A 27 -8.98 -0.16 -4.23
CA ASP A 27 -10.38 0.22 -4.43
C ASP A 27 -10.75 1.46 -3.59
N GLU A 28 -10.12 1.63 -2.44
CA GLU A 28 -10.27 2.78 -1.54
C GLU A 28 -8.91 3.46 -1.34
N THR A 29 -8.79 4.72 -1.77
CA THR A 29 -7.53 5.49 -1.74
C THR A 29 -7.23 6.13 -0.38
N GLY A 30 -8.21 6.13 0.54
CA GLY A 30 -8.10 6.76 1.85
C GLY A 30 -7.74 5.78 2.95
N VAL A 31 -6.76 6.13 3.78
CA VAL A 31 -6.58 5.49 5.09
C VAL A 31 -7.63 6.03 6.07
N PRO A 32 -8.18 5.20 6.97
CA PRO A 32 -9.11 5.68 7.99
C PRO A 32 -8.40 6.66 8.92
N THR A 33 -8.90 7.89 8.96
CA THR A 33 -8.48 8.88 9.96
C THR A 33 -9.35 8.75 11.21
N PRO A 34 -8.83 9.09 12.40
CA PRO A 34 -9.55 8.93 13.66
C PRO A 34 -10.90 9.66 13.68
N ASP A 35 -11.01 10.79 12.98
CA ASP A 35 -12.25 11.58 12.88
C ASP A 35 -13.18 11.15 11.73
N SER A 36 -12.76 10.19 10.91
CA SER A 36 -13.58 9.76 9.77
C SER A 36 -14.76 8.91 10.24
N LYS A 37 -15.98 9.38 9.94
CA LYS A 37 -17.23 8.62 10.13
C LYS A 37 -17.59 7.76 8.92
N LYS A 38 -16.68 7.65 7.95
CA LYS A 38 -16.90 6.93 6.70
C LYS A 38 -16.93 5.43 6.96
N THR A 39 -17.80 4.74 6.23
CA THR A 39 -17.79 3.28 6.16
C THR A 39 -16.99 2.91 4.94
N PHE A 40 -16.04 1.99 5.08
CA PHE A 40 -15.20 1.53 3.98
C PHE A 40 -15.75 0.22 3.44
N HIS A 41 -15.83 0.11 2.12
CA HIS A 41 -16.30 -1.08 1.46
C HIS A 41 -15.11 -1.97 1.09
N THR A 42 -15.24 -3.25 1.42
CA THR A 42 -14.28 -4.31 1.04
C THR A 42 -15.02 -5.35 0.21
N LYS A 43 -14.29 -6.17 -0.53
CA LYS A 43 -14.87 -7.26 -1.34
C LYS A 43 -15.75 -8.22 -0.52
N ASN A 44 -15.50 -8.31 0.79
CA ASN A 44 -16.17 -9.24 1.70
C ASN A 44 -17.20 -8.56 2.62
N GLY A 45 -17.41 -7.24 2.52
CA GLY A 45 -18.36 -6.52 3.38
C GLY A 45 -17.91 -5.11 3.76
N CYS A 46 -18.54 -4.54 4.79
CA CYS A 46 -18.30 -3.17 5.24
C CYS A 46 -17.50 -3.14 6.55
N VAL A 47 -16.50 -2.27 6.63
CA VAL A 47 -15.72 -2.03 7.86
C VAL A 47 -15.88 -0.59 8.32
N LYS A 48 -15.99 -0.39 9.64
CA LYS A 48 -16.05 0.93 10.27
C LYS A 48 -14.99 0.98 11.36
N PHE A 49 -14.12 1.99 11.28
CA PHE A 49 -13.07 2.19 12.26
C PHE A 49 -13.59 3.05 13.40
N LYS A 50 -13.28 2.65 14.64
CA LYS A 50 -13.52 3.44 15.84
C LYS A 50 -12.16 3.71 16.48
N ALA A 51 -11.67 4.94 16.34
CA ALA A 51 -10.44 5.34 17.00
C ALA A 51 -10.71 5.65 18.48
N THR A 52 -9.73 5.33 19.32
CA THR A 52 -9.69 5.68 20.75
C THR A 52 -8.37 6.37 21.01
N GLU A 53 -8.39 7.46 21.76
CA GLU A 53 -7.15 8.11 22.20
C GLU A 53 -6.36 7.18 23.11
N VAL A 54 -5.07 7.07 22.84
CA VAL A 54 -4.11 6.30 23.63
C VAL A 54 -2.95 7.21 24.02
N PRO A 55 -2.33 7.01 25.20
CA PRO A 55 -1.22 7.84 25.64
C PRO A 55 -0.06 7.76 24.66
N CYS A 56 0.57 8.90 24.40
CA CYS A 56 1.68 8.95 23.46
C CYS A 56 2.97 8.36 24.08
N ASP A 57 3.12 7.04 24.08
CA ASP A 57 4.37 6.37 24.46
C ASP A 57 5.32 6.15 23.27
N GLY A 58 6.64 6.25 23.47
CA GLY A 58 7.64 6.08 22.40
C GLY A 58 7.72 4.68 21.76
N LYS A 59 6.73 3.82 22.01
CA LYS A 59 6.59 2.44 21.49
C LYS A 59 5.59 2.33 20.34
N GLN A 60 5.06 3.46 19.86
CA GLN A 60 4.11 3.46 18.74
C GLN A 60 4.79 3.00 17.45
N THR A 61 4.24 1.98 16.82
CA THR A 61 4.57 1.64 15.44
C THR A 61 3.73 2.50 14.52
N SER A 62 4.37 3.28 13.65
CA SER A 62 3.62 4.07 12.66
C SER A 62 2.91 3.12 11.69
N LEU A 63 1.64 3.39 11.41
CA LEU A 63 0.87 2.67 10.37
C LEU A 63 1.49 2.82 8.97
N ASN A 64 2.43 3.75 8.80
CA ASN A 64 3.22 3.92 7.58
C ASN A 64 4.08 2.69 7.25
N LEU A 65 4.43 1.85 8.24
CA LEU A 65 5.15 0.59 8.02
C LEU A 65 4.24 -0.57 7.61
N LEU A 66 2.93 -0.44 7.77
CA LEU A 66 1.93 -1.43 7.33
C LEU A 66 1.35 -1.10 5.95
N ALA A 67 1.51 0.14 5.48
CA ALA A 67 1.12 0.59 4.15
C ALA A 67 2.02 0.15 2.97
N PRO A 68 3.28 -0.35 3.12
CA PRO A 68 4.14 -0.74 2.01
C PRO A 68 4.09 -2.25 1.69
N GLN A 69 3.05 -2.98 2.10
CA GLN A 69 2.81 -4.36 1.68
C GLN A 69 1.63 -4.46 0.73
#